data_AF-A0A0S7X8R5-F1
#
_entry.id   AF-A0A0S7X8R5-F1
#
_cell.length_a   1.000
_cell.length_b   1.000
_cell.length_c   1.000
_cell.angle_alpha   90.00
_cell.angle_beta   90.00
_cell.angle_gamma   90.00
#
_symmetry.space_group_name_H-M   'P 1'
#
loop_
_entity.id
_entity.type
_entity.pdbx_description
1 polymer ?
#
loop_
_entity_poly.entity_id
_entity_poly.type
_entity_poly.pdbx_seq_one_letter_code
_entity_poly.pdbx_strand_id
1 'polypeptide(L)'
;DITLAEFRRRVGNRIAIKGNIQIGDLYAAPKEKIIEACREAIGVGGRDGAFILAPTASPHWPRLPERTWENYKAMIDFALDHGEYPIRL
;
A
#
# COMPACT_ATOMS: atom_id res chain seq x y z
N ASP A 1 12.12 -10.96 -2.87
CA ASP A 1 10.84 -10.28 -3.15
C ASP A 1 10.39 -10.41 -4.59
N ILE A 2 9.10 -10.20 -4.83
CA ILE A 2 8.46 -10.08 -6.14
C ILE A 2 7.73 -8.74 -6.18
N THR A 3 7.76 -8.03 -7.32
CA THR A 3 7.00 -6.78 -7.47
C THR A 3 5.52 -7.07 -7.78
N LEU A 4 4.65 -6.09 -7.54
CA LEU A 4 3.23 -6.21 -7.90
C LEU A 4 3.06 -6.44 -9.41
N ALA A 5 3.86 -5.75 -10.24
CA ALA A 5 3.86 -5.92 -11.69
C ALA A 5 4.28 -7.33 -12.12
N GLU A 6 5.35 -7.86 -11.52
CA GLU A 6 5.83 -9.22 -11.78
C GLU A 6 4.78 -10.27 -11.39
N PHE A 7 4.10 -10.09 -10.26
CA PHE A 7 3.01 -10.98 -9.84
C PHE A 7 1.81 -10.92 -10.81
N ARG A 8 1.34 -9.72 -11.16
CA ARG A 8 0.22 -9.54 -12.10
C ARG A 8 0.55 -10.16 -13.46
N ARG A 9 1.78 -10.03 -13.95
CA ARG A 9 2.23 -10.66 -15.21
C ARG A 9 2.14 -12.20 -15.17
N ARG A 10 2.45 -12.82 -14.03
CA ARG A 10 2.45 -14.29 -13.88
C ARG A 10 1.07 -14.87 -13.58
N VAL A 11 0.27 -14.19 -12.76
CA VAL A 11 -0.98 -14.72 -12.20
C VAL A 11 -2.21 -14.13 -12.86
N GLY A 12 -2.11 -12.91 -13.39
CA GLY A 12 -3.22 -12.12 -13.93
C GLY A 12 -4.15 -11.58 -12.85
N ASN A 13 -5.41 -11.41 -13.22
CA ASN A 13 -6.45 -10.80 -12.37
C ASN A 13 -7.33 -11.85 -11.67
N ARG A 14 -6.85 -13.10 -11.60
CA ARG A 14 -7.59 -14.25 -11.04
C ARG A 14 -7.62 -14.26 -9.51
N ILE A 15 -6.73 -13.51 -8.87
CA ILE A 15 -6.56 -13.49 -7.41
C ILE A 15 -6.44 -12.04 -6.93
N ALA A 16 -7.05 -11.75 -5.79
CA ALA A 16 -6.86 -10.49 -5.09
C ALA A 16 -5.45 -10.44 -4.45
N ILE A 17 -4.80 -9.28 -4.52
CA ILE A 17 -3.50 -9.06 -3.86
C ILE A 17 -3.74 -8.21 -2.60
N LYS A 18 -3.07 -8.55 -1.50
CA LYS A 18 -3.02 -7.74 -0.28
C LYS A 18 -1.57 -7.32 -0.01
N GLY A 19 -1.32 -6.02 0.19
CA GLY A 19 0.02 -5.48 0.42
C GLY A 19 0.16 -4.03 -0.03
N ASN A 20 1.34 -3.47 -0.26
CA ASN A 20 2.69 -4.01 -0.03
C ASN A 20 3.58 -3.01 0.74
N ILE A 21 2.97 -2.09 1.51
CA ILE A 21 3.71 -1.00 2.16
C ILE A 21 4.64 -1.59 3.20
N GLN A 22 5.93 -1.34 3.07
CA GLN A 22 6.93 -1.94 3.96
C GLN A 22 6.72 -1.42 5.38
N ILE A 23 6.56 -2.34 6.33
CA ILE A 23 6.33 -1.96 7.73
C ILE A 23 7.46 -1.08 8.30
N GLY A 24 8.71 -1.32 7.88
CA GLY A 24 9.85 -0.49 8.24
C GLY A 24 9.75 0.95 7.70
N ASP A 25 9.17 1.13 6.51
CA ASP A 25 8.92 2.47 5.97
C ASP A 25 7.85 3.19 6.78
N LEU A 26 6.74 2.52 7.12
CA LEU A 26 5.72 3.10 7.99
C LEU A 26 6.31 3.54 9.33
N TYR A 27 7.34 2.85 9.84
CA TYR A 27 7.97 3.22 11.11
C TYR A 27 8.86 4.45 11.02
N ALA A 28 9.64 4.59 9.94
CA ALA A 28 10.76 5.53 9.91
C ALA A 28 10.76 6.54 8.76
N ALA A 29 10.11 6.22 7.64
CA ALA A 29 10.18 7.02 6.43
C ALA A 29 9.46 8.37 6.58
N PRO A 30 9.86 9.38 5.78
CA PRO A 30 9.06 10.58 5.56
C PRO A 30 7.69 10.23 4.97
N LYS A 31 6.69 11.05 5.28
CA LYS A 31 5.31 10.89 4.80
C LYS A 31 5.21 10.82 3.28
N GLU A 32 6.03 11.59 2.58
CA GLU A 32 6.07 11.67 1.12
C GLU A 32 6.42 10.31 0.49
N LYS A 33 7.35 9.58 1.11
CA LYS A 33 7.71 8.22 0.68
C LYS A 33 6.55 7.25 0.84
N ILE A 34 5.76 7.38 1.91
CA ILE A 34 4.55 6.56 2.11
C ILE A 34 3.51 6.84 1.03
N ILE A 35 3.30 8.11 0.70
CA ILE A 35 2.37 8.53 -0.35
C ILE A 35 2.80 7.97 -1.72
N GLU A 36 4.09 8.06 -2.05
CA GLU A 36 4.65 7.50 -3.29
C GLU A 36 4.48 5.98 -3.35
N ALA A 37 4.77 5.28 -2.26
CA ALA A 37 4.57 3.84 -2.16
C ALA A 37 3.09 3.46 -2.32
N CYS A 38 2.16 4.23 -1.75
CA CYS A 38 0.72 4.01 -1.93
C CYS A 38 0.28 4.24 -3.37
N ARG A 39 0.78 5.30 -4.02
CA ARG A 39 0.51 5.60 -5.43
C ARG A 39 0.95 4.46 -6.33
N GLU A 40 2.17 3.96 -6.14
CA GLU A 40 2.69 2.82 -6.89
C GLU A 40 1.87 1.55 -6.60
N ALA A 41 1.61 1.26 -5.33
CA ALA A 41 0.89 0.06 -4.92
C ALA A 41 -0.54 0.01 -5.49
N ILE A 42 -1.30 1.10 -5.39
CA ILE A 42 -2.66 1.19 -5.93
C ILE A 42 -2.62 1.21 -7.47
N GLY A 43 -1.73 2.01 -8.06
CA GLY A 43 -1.62 2.16 -9.52
C GLY A 43 -1.19 0.88 -10.24
N VAL A 44 -0.27 0.11 -9.68
CA VAL A 44 0.21 -1.15 -10.28
C VAL A 44 -0.62 -2.34 -9.80
N GLY A 45 -0.87 -2.43 -8.49
CA GLY A 45 -1.58 -3.55 -7.89
C GLY A 45 -3.07 -3.57 -8.21
N GLY A 46 -3.70 -2.39 -8.27
CA GLY A 46 -5.14 -2.21 -8.41
C GLY A 46 -5.66 -1.98 -9.84
N ARG A 47 -4.84 -1.53 -10.79
CA ARG A 47 -5.32 -1.11 -12.12
C ARG A 47 -6.18 -2.15 -12.85
N ASP A 48 -5.77 -3.42 -12.81
CA ASP A 48 -6.43 -4.48 -13.59
C ASP A 48 -7.14 -5.55 -12.74
N GLY A 49 -7.04 -5.49 -11.41
CA GLY A 49 -7.60 -6.55 -10.55
C GLY A 49 -7.78 -6.14 -9.10
N ALA A 50 -8.47 -6.99 -8.34
CA ALA A 50 -8.76 -6.74 -6.93
C ALA A 50 -7.47 -6.55 -6.11
N PHE A 51 -7.41 -5.46 -5.36
CA PHE A 51 -6.27 -5.07 -4.55
C PHE A 51 -6.72 -4.54 -3.19
N ILE A 52 -6.03 -4.95 -2.13
CA ILE A 52 -6.23 -4.48 -0.76
C ILE A 52 -4.91 -3.84 -0.32
N LEU A 53 -4.91 -2.50 -0.21
CA LEU A 53 -3.77 -1.79 0.34
C LEU A 53 -3.57 -2.18 1.80
N ALA A 54 -2.39 -2.68 2.13
CA ALA A 54 -2.04 -3.11 3.47
C ALA A 54 -0.52 -3.04 3.70
N PRO A 55 -0.08 -2.92 4.96
CA PRO A 55 1.32 -3.09 5.29
C PRO A 55 1.76 -4.56 5.12
N THR A 56 3.07 -4.78 4.95
CA THR A 56 3.67 -6.12 4.89
C THR A 56 3.61 -6.89 6.20
N ALA A 57 3.49 -6.17 7.33
CA ALA A 57 3.27 -6.72 8.65
C ALA A 57 2.42 -5.78 9.51
N SER A 58 1.89 -6.29 10.61
CA SER A 58 1.20 -5.47 11.61
C SER A 58 2.21 -4.72 12.50
N PRO A 59 1.84 -3.55 13.04
CA PRO A 59 2.67 -2.88 14.03
C PRO A 59 2.76 -3.73 15.31
N HIS A 60 3.91 -3.69 15.98
CA HIS A 60 4.16 -4.50 17.19
C HIS A 60 3.97 -3.71 18.50
N TRP A 61 3.73 -2.40 18.42
CA TRP A 61 3.51 -1.57 19.59
C TRP A 61 2.03 -1.55 20.02
N PRO A 62 1.73 -1.53 21.33
CA PRO A 62 0.37 -1.32 21.83
C PRO A 62 -0.15 0.09 21.53
N ARG A 63 0.76 1.07 21.38
CA ARG A 63 0.47 2.44 20.96
C ARG A 63 1.53 2.86 19.94
N LEU A 64 1.07 3.35 18.78
CA LEU A 64 1.98 3.77 17.72
C LEU A 64 2.78 5.02 18.13
N PRO A 65 4.10 5.06 17.84
CA PRO A 65 4.85 6.31 17.82
C PRO A 65 4.22 7.32 16.86
N GLU A 66 4.38 8.61 17.14
CA GLU A 66 3.75 9.71 16.38
C GLU A 66 4.01 9.60 14.86
N ARG A 67 5.28 9.50 14.45
CA ARG A 67 5.64 9.31 13.03
C ARG A 67 4.95 8.10 12.40
N THR A 68 4.91 6.98 13.11
CA THR A 68 4.26 5.76 12.61
C THR A 68 2.77 5.98 12.44
N TRP A 69 2.12 6.62 13.42
CA TRP A 69 0.71 6.96 13.35
C TRP A 69 0.41 7.90 12.17
N GLU A 70 1.21 8.95 11.97
CA GLU A 70 1.08 9.88 10.84
C GLU A 70 1.21 9.17 9.49
N ASN A 71 2.16 8.24 9.39
CA ASN A 71 2.37 7.43 8.19
C ASN A 71 1.19 6.49 7.91
N TYR A 72 0.63 5.82 8.93
CA TYR A 72 -0.59 5.03 8.78
C TYR A 72 -1.77 5.89 8.35
N LYS A 73 -1.93 7.09 8.96
CA LYS A 73 -2.98 8.02 8.59
C LYS A 73 -2.83 8.46 7.12
N ALA A 74 -1.63 8.81 6.69
CA ALA A 74 -1.35 9.19 5.30
C ALA A 74 -1.67 8.06 4.30
N MET A 75 -1.33 6.81 4.65
CA MET A 75 -1.68 5.64 3.84
C MET A 75 -3.21 5.46 3.72
N ILE A 76 -3.94 5.62 4.83
CA ILE A 76 -5.40 5.48 4.86
C ILE A 76 -6.07 6.61 4.07
N ASP A 77 -5.69 7.86 4.33
CA ASP A 77 -6.23 9.04 3.63
C ASP A 77 -6.02 8.89 2.11
N PHE A 78 -4.80 8.53 1.68
CA PHE A 78 -4.49 8.33 0.26
C PHE A 78 -5.33 7.22 -0.38
N ALA A 79 -5.55 6.12 0.34
CA ALA A 79 -6.37 5.01 -0.14
C ALA A 79 -7.86 5.39 -0.25
N LEU A 80 -8.37 6.23 0.64
CA LEU A 80 -9.73 6.74 0.54
C LEU A 80 -9.91 7.69 -0.65
N ASP A 81 -8.90 8.52 -0.94
CA ASP A 81 -8.94 9.49 -2.03
C ASP A 81 -8.72 8.85 -3.42
N HIS A 82 -7.97 7.74 -3.50
CA HIS A 82 -7.49 7.19 -4.78
C HIS A 82 -7.74 5.69 -4.98
N GLY A 83 -8.28 4.99 -3.99
CA GLY A 83 -8.51 3.54 -4.02
C GLY A 83 -9.85 3.11 -4.61
N GLU A 84 -10.63 4.04 -5.17
CA GLU A 84 -11.92 3.72 -5.80
C GLU A 84 -11.74 3.24 -7.24
N TYR A 85 -12.46 2.17 -7.60
CA TYR A 85 -12.45 1.63 -8.95
C TYR A 85 -13.41 2.40 -9.88
N PRO A 86 -13.05 2.61 -11.17
CA PRO A 86 -11.78 2.24 -11.78
C PRO A 86 -10.64 3.10 -11.25
N ILE A 87 -9.48 2.49 -10.95
CA ILE A 87 -8.29 3.20 -10.47
C ILE A 87 -7.85 4.21 -11.53
N ARG A 88 -7.66 5.48 -11.13
CA ARG A 88 -7.31 6.60 -12.04
C ARG A 88 -5.92 7.20 -11.79
N LEU A 89 -5.03 6.43 -11.19
CA LEU A 89 -3.64 6.80 -10.90
C LEU A 89 -2.68 6.51 -12.06
#